data_AF-A0A954C9P6-F1
#
_entry.id   AF-A0A954C9P6-F1
#
_cell.length_a   1.000
_cell.length_b   1.000
_cell.length_c   1.000
_cell.angle_alpha   90.00
_cell.angle_beta   90.00
_cell.angle_gamma   90.00
#
_symmetry.space_group_name_H-M   'P 1'
#
loop_
_entity.id
_entity.type
_entity.pdbx_description
1 polymer ?
#
loop_
_entity_poly.entity_id
_entity_poly.type
_entity_poly.pdbx_seq_one_letter_code
_entity_poly.pdbx_strand_id
1 'polypeptide(L)'
;MSDQPVQPTDISKELGEIAERSQKLVREFFERAAKEGSQLQPDRDSQFDPIGIGRAFIELTQRMLANPNKLVEAQTELWQSYMKLWETTSRRMMGQEVDPVAAPAKGDRRFNDKEWSDNFVFDYIKQSYLLAARWLQHNVDDAEFTDEHTRQKVDFYIRQFIDAMAPTNFVATNPKVLKETVETRGENLIRGLNHLLQDLEAGKGSLKISQTKPNTFEVGKNVATTPGKVVHRGRLMELLCFEPMTETQFKRPLMIVPPWINKYYILDLQPKNSFVRWASEQGHTVYVLSWVNPYEDLANATFEDYMREGVMEALDAIERDIGIGEVDSVGYCLGGTLLASTLAHMAAIGDDRIKSATYFASLVDFSEPGELGVFIDEEQIKSIEEMMEKKG
;
A
#
# COMPACT_ATOMS: atom_id res chain seq x y z
N MET A 1 32.91 11.86 3.19
CA MET A 1 33.30 13.28 3.14
C MET A 1 32.02 14.06 3.36
N SER A 2 31.81 14.85 4.40
CA SER A 2 32.65 15.42 5.45
C SER A 2 31.73 15.73 6.65
N ASP A 3 32.09 15.28 7.84
CA ASP A 3 31.57 15.85 9.08
C ASP A 3 32.04 17.31 9.17
N GLN A 4 31.14 18.24 8.88
CA GLN A 4 31.29 19.63 9.28
C GLN A 4 30.12 20.00 10.18
N PRO A 5 30.36 20.56 11.37
CA PRO A 5 29.29 21.15 12.17
C PRO A 5 28.74 22.34 11.38
N VAL A 6 27.45 22.27 11.03
CA VAL A 6 26.72 23.36 10.39
C VAL A 6 26.76 24.57 11.33
N GLN A 7 27.19 25.73 10.82
CA GLN A 7 27.28 26.96 11.61
C GLN A 7 25.88 27.46 12.03
N PRO A 8 25.74 28.09 13.21
CA PRO A 8 24.46 28.63 13.72
C PRO A 8 24.01 29.91 13.00
N THR A 9 23.90 29.85 11.68
CA THR A 9 23.33 30.83 10.75
C THR A 9 22.39 30.02 9.86
N ASP A 10 21.08 30.22 9.78
CA ASP A 10 20.28 31.42 9.94
C ASP A 10 18.82 30.96 10.14
N ILE A 11 18.52 30.33 11.28
CA ILE A 11 17.20 29.70 11.56
C ILE A 11 16.05 30.68 11.29
N SER A 12 16.25 31.96 11.59
CA SER A 12 15.27 33.02 11.31
C SER A 12 14.97 33.19 9.82
N LYS A 13 15.98 33.05 8.96
CA LYS A 13 15.82 33.12 7.50
C LYS A 13 15.11 31.88 6.96
N GLU A 14 15.51 30.70 7.43
CA GLU A 14 14.86 29.43 7.05
C GLU A 14 13.39 29.40 7.48
N LEU A 15 13.08 29.89 8.69
CA LEU A 15 11.70 30.07 9.15
C LEU A 15 10.91 31.08 8.30
N GLY A 16 11.56 32.16 7.84
CA GLY A 16 10.97 33.12 6.92
C GLY A 16 10.60 32.50 5.57
N GLU A 17 11.52 31.73 4.99
CA GLU A 17 11.30 30.99 3.74
C GLU A 17 10.20 29.94 3.89
N ILE A 18 10.18 29.20 5.00
CA ILE A 18 9.12 28.25 5.34
C ILE A 18 7.76 28.94 5.45
N ALA A 19 7.69 30.11 6.10
CA ALA A 19 6.45 30.85 6.26
C ALA A 19 5.89 31.32 4.91
N GLU A 20 6.74 31.84 4.02
CA GLU A 20 6.36 32.25 2.67
C GLU A 20 5.87 31.07 1.82
N ARG A 21 6.61 29.96 1.82
CA ARG A 21 6.21 28.71 1.13
C ARG A 21 4.89 28.16 1.65
N SER A 22 4.71 28.15 2.97
CA SER A 22 3.49 27.68 3.62
C SER A 22 2.28 28.53 3.22
N GLN A 23 2.41 29.87 3.23
CA GLN A 23 1.34 30.78 2.82
C GLN A 23 0.93 30.56 1.36
N LYS A 24 1.89 30.37 0.47
CA LYS A 24 1.64 30.08 -0.95
C LYS A 24 0.88 28.77 -1.12
N LEU A 25 1.33 27.69 -0.47
CA LEU A 25 0.68 26.38 -0.56
C LEU A 25 -0.73 26.37 0.02
N VAL A 26 -0.94 27.03 1.15
CA VAL A 26 -2.29 27.16 1.75
C VAL A 26 -3.21 27.90 0.79
N ARG A 27 -2.72 28.97 0.14
CA ARG A 27 -3.49 29.68 -0.88
C ARG A 27 -3.82 28.80 -2.08
N GLU A 28 -2.85 28.08 -2.63
CA GLU A 28 -3.06 27.16 -3.75
C GLU A 28 -4.05 26.04 -3.41
N PHE A 29 -3.97 25.51 -2.19
CA PHE A 29 -4.92 24.52 -1.66
C PHE A 29 -6.34 25.10 -1.61
N PHE A 30 -6.54 26.29 -1.04
CA PHE A 30 -7.86 26.93 -0.97
C PHE A 30 -8.42 27.32 -2.34
N GLU A 31 -7.58 27.86 -3.24
CA GLU A 31 -7.98 28.18 -4.61
C GLU A 31 -8.40 26.92 -5.38
N ARG A 32 -7.74 25.79 -5.12
CA ARG A 32 -8.10 24.50 -5.71
C ARG A 32 -9.35 23.90 -5.09
N ALA A 33 -9.48 23.89 -3.76
CA ALA A 33 -10.69 23.45 -3.07
C ALA A 33 -11.92 24.25 -3.54
N ALA A 34 -11.76 25.55 -3.81
CA ALA A 34 -12.81 26.39 -4.38
C ALA A 34 -13.13 26.05 -5.86
N LYS A 35 -12.14 25.65 -6.67
CA LYS A 35 -12.34 25.23 -8.07
C LYS A 35 -12.91 23.81 -8.18
N GLU A 36 -12.37 22.85 -7.46
CA GLU A 36 -12.83 21.46 -7.43
C GLU A 36 -14.20 21.36 -6.74
N GLY A 37 -14.45 22.16 -5.70
CA GLY A 37 -15.76 22.30 -5.07
C GLY A 37 -16.86 22.88 -5.98
N SER A 38 -16.52 23.37 -7.18
CA SER A 38 -17.48 23.78 -8.21
C SER A 38 -17.72 22.73 -9.31
N GLN A 39 -16.93 21.65 -9.36
CA GLN A 39 -17.03 20.60 -10.39
C GLN A 39 -17.30 19.19 -9.85
N LEU A 40 -17.33 19.01 -8.53
CA LEU A 40 -17.81 17.80 -7.88
C LEU A 40 -19.16 18.14 -7.24
N GLN A 41 -20.24 17.56 -7.76
CA GLN A 41 -21.47 17.45 -6.98
C GLN A 41 -21.10 16.69 -5.71
N PRO A 42 -21.23 17.29 -4.51
CA PRO A 42 -20.85 16.62 -3.30
C PRO A 42 -21.98 15.66 -2.95
N ASP A 43 -21.71 14.36 -3.05
CA ASP A 43 -22.40 13.43 -2.17
C ASP A 43 -22.14 13.92 -0.75
N ARG A 44 -23.19 14.43 -0.10
CA ARG A 44 -23.14 15.03 1.24
C ARG A 44 -22.54 14.08 2.28
N ASP A 45 -22.52 12.79 1.97
CA ASP A 45 -22.00 11.74 2.81
C ASP A 45 -20.46 11.61 2.78
N SER A 46 -19.82 12.06 1.70
CA SER A 46 -18.35 11.97 1.51
C SER A 46 -17.55 13.05 2.24
N GLN A 47 -18.22 14.12 2.69
CA GLN A 47 -17.53 15.32 3.19
C GLN A 47 -17.08 15.21 4.66
N PHE A 48 -17.69 14.32 5.44
CA PHE A 48 -17.39 14.17 6.87
C PHE A 48 -16.59 12.91 7.22
N ASP A 49 -16.49 11.95 6.29
CA ASP A 49 -15.76 10.70 6.53
C ASP A 49 -15.24 10.08 5.23
N PRO A 50 -14.27 10.72 4.55
CA PRO A 50 -13.74 10.24 3.27
C PRO A 50 -12.99 8.90 3.38
N ILE A 51 -12.77 8.40 4.60
CA ILE A 51 -12.07 7.13 4.85
C ILE A 51 -13.04 6.06 5.33
N GLY A 52 -14.13 6.36 6.06
CA GLY A 52 -15.08 5.38 6.61
C GLY A 52 -14.96 5.16 8.13
N ILE A 53 -14.07 5.90 8.80
CA ILE A 53 -13.79 5.80 10.24
C ILE A 53 -15.00 6.28 11.06
N GLY A 54 -15.56 7.45 10.72
CA GLY A 54 -16.72 8.00 11.41
C GLY A 54 -17.93 7.06 11.36
N ARG A 55 -18.24 6.50 10.19
CA ARG A 55 -19.29 5.49 10.00
C ARG A 55 -19.01 4.24 10.84
N ALA A 56 -17.77 3.75 10.84
CA ALA A 56 -17.39 2.59 11.65
C ALA A 56 -17.57 2.83 13.16
N PHE A 57 -17.22 4.02 13.67
CA PHE A 57 -17.44 4.37 15.08
C PHE A 57 -18.92 4.50 15.43
N ILE A 58 -19.74 5.07 14.55
CA ILE A 58 -21.19 5.17 14.74
C ILE A 58 -21.79 3.77 14.81
N GLU A 59 -21.45 2.90 13.86
CA GLU A 59 -21.93 1.51 13.81
C GLU A 59 -21.53 0.76 15.08
N LEU A 60 -20.24 0.77 15.45
CA LEU A 60 -19.75 0.15 16.68
C LEU A 60 -20.50 0.66 17.91
N THR A 61 -20.67 1.97 18.03
CA THR A 61 -21.38 2.59 19.16
C THR A 61 -22.84 2.15 19.24
N GLN A 62 -23.54 2.08 18.10
CA GLN A 62 -24.92 1.60 18.04
C GLN A 62 -25.04 0.14 18.48
N ARG A 63 -24.11 -0.72 18.04
CA ARG A 63 -24.07 -2.14 18.46
C ARG A 63 -23.78 -2.29 19.95
N MET A 64 -22.87 -1.50 20.49
CA MET A 64 -22.59 -1.50 21.94
C MET A 64 -23.79 -1.01 22.76
N LEU A 65 -24.51 0.02 22.30
CA LEU A 65 -25.72 0.52 22.97
C LEU A 65 -26.89 -0.48 22.92
N ALA A 66 -26.93 -1.36 21.92
CA ALA A 66 -27.93 -2.41 21.85
C ALA A 66 -27.80 -3.45 22.99
N ASN A 67 -26.62 -3.55 23.59
CA ASN A 67 -26.35 -4.40 24.76
C ASN A 67 -25.77 -3.60 25.94
N PRO A 68 -26.60 -2.87 26.71
CA PRO A 68 -26.15 -2.01 27.81
C PRO A 68 -25.30 -2.73 28.88
N ASN A 69 -25.57 -4.02 29.12
CA ASN A 69 -24.78 -4.81 30.08
C ASN A 69 -23.34 -5.02 29.59
N LYS A 70 -23.17 -5.41 28.32
CA LYS A 70 -21.83 -5.56 27.70
C LYS A 70 -21.07 -4.24 27.70
N LEU A 71 -21.75 -3.11 27.45
CA LEU A 71 -21.15 -1.78 27.53
C LEU A 71 -20.61 -1.46 28.94
N VAL A 72 -21.38 -1.77 29.99
CA VAL A 72 -20.97 -1.57 31.38
C VAL A 72 -19.80 -2.48 31.76
N GLU A 73 -19.84 -3.75 31.33
CA GLU A 73 -18.75 -4.71 31.51
C GLU A 73 -17.46 -4.21 30.84
N ALA A 74 -17.54 -3.84 29.55
CA ALA A 74 -16.41 -3.30 28.81
C ALA A 74 -15.82 -2.03 29.45
N GLN A 75 -16.66 -1.11 29.95
CA GLN A 75 -16.16 0.07 30.65
C GLN A 75 -15.52 -0.26 32.01
N THR A 76 -16.06 -1.25 32.71
CA THR A 76 -15.50 -1.72 33.97
C THR A 76 -14.13 -2.36 33.75
N GLU A 77 -13.97 -3.18 32.71
CA GLU A 77 -12.68 -3.78 32.32
C GLU A 77 -11.62 -2.73 31.98
N LEU A 78 -12.00 -1.70 31.22
CA LEU A 78 -11.11 -0.59 30.90
C LEU A 78 -10.66 0.13 32.18
N TRP A 79 -11.61 0.48 33.04
CA TRP A 79 -11.33 1.17 34.30
C TRP A 79 -10.41 0.35 35.20
N GLN A 80 -10.67 -0.94 35.36
CA GLN A 80 -9.81 -1.86 36.13
C GLN A 80 -8.40 -1.93 35.53
N SER A 81 -8.29 -1.99 34.21
CA SER A 81 -7.00 -2.03 33.52
C SER A 81 -6.18 -0.76 33.74
N TYR A 82 -6.82 0.42 33.71
CA TYR A 82 -6.17 1.70 34.01
C TYR A 82 -5.80 1.84 35.49
N MET A 83 -6.65 1.38 36.42
CA MET A 83 -6.31 1.35 37.84
C MET A 83 -5.09 0.48 38.12
N LYS A 84 -5.03 -0.71 37.49
CA LYS A 84 -3.86 -1.59 37.56
C LYS A 84 -2.62 -0.94 36.97
N LEU A 85 -2.75 -0.25 35.83
CA LEU A 85 -1.64 0.50 35.24
C LEU A 85 -1.14 1.59 36.20
N TRP A 86 -2.04 2.37 36.80
CA TRP A 86 -1.68 3.41 37.76
C TRP A 86 -0.98 2.85 39.01
N GLU A 87 -1.46 1.72 39.54
CA GLU A 87 -0.80 1.01 40.64
C GLU A 87 0.61 0.56 40.26
N THR A 88 0.76 -0.15 39.13
CA THR A 88 2.04 -0.66 38.65
C THR A 88 3.04 0.48 38.38
N THR A 89 2.60 1.56 37.72
CA THR A 89 3.45 2.74 37.46
C THR A 89 3.88 3.40 38.77
N SER A 90 2.98 3.53 39.75
CA SER A 90 3.31 4.11 41.07
C SER A 90 4.36 3.28 41.82
N ARG A 91 4.20 1.95 41.83
CA ARG A 91 5.18 1.00 42.41
C ARG A 91 6.53 1.11 41.72
N ARG A 92 6.54 1.24 40.40
CA ARG A 92 7.74 1.41 39.61
C ARG A 92 8.46 2.72 39.88
N MET A 93 7.72 3.83 40.05
CA MET A 93 8.29 5.11 40.46
C MET A 93 8.92 5.06 41.86
N MET A 94 8.45 4.16 42.74
CA MET A 94 9.07 3.87 44.03
C MET A 94 10.28 2.91 43.95
N GLY A 95 10.74 2.57 42.75
CA GLY A 95 11.91 1.72 42.52
C GLY A 95 11.65 0.22 42.63
N GLN A 96 10.38 -0.22 42.64
CA GLN A 96 10.05 -1.64 42.60
C GLN A 96 10.15 -2.19 41.18
N GLU A 97 10.67 -3.40 41.03
CA GLU A 97 10.56 -4.17 39.78
C GLU A 97 9.17 -4.81 39.73
N VAL A 98 8.40 -4.45 38.70
CA VAL A 98 7.02 -4.90 38.52
C VAL A 98 6.82 -5.20 37.04
N ASP A 99 6.12 -6.31 36.75
CA ASP A 99 5.80 -6.66 35.37
C ASP A 99 4.84 -5.63 34.74
N PRO A 100 5.02 -5.31 33.44
CA PRO A 100 4.12 -4.39 32.75
C PRO A 100 2.71 -4.98 32.64
N VAL A 101 1.70 -4.11 32.76
CA VAL A 101 0.29 -4.48 32.61
C VAL A 101 -0.05 -4.78 31.16
N ALA A 102 0.58 -4.07 30.22
CA ALA A 102 0.44 -4.31 28.79
C ALA A 102 1.82 -4.33 28.11
N ALA A 103 1.98 -5.25 27.14
CA ALA A 103 3.17 -5.38 26.32
C ALA A 103 2.79 -5.30 24.83
N PRO A 104 3.65 -4.72 23.97
CA PRO A 104 3.43 -4.72 22.53
C PRO A 104 3.28 -6.15 21.98
N ALA A 105 2.55 -6.29 20.88
CA ALA A 105 2.46 -7.57 20.18
C ALA A 105 3.84 -8.01 19.66
N LYS A 106 4.03 -9.33 19.52
CA LYS A 106 5.30 -9.87 19.00
C LYS A 106 5.54 -9.33 17.58
N GLY A 107 6.66 -8.64 17.39
CA GLY A 107 7.03 -8.04 16.11
C GLY A 107 6.60 -6.59 15.94
N ASP A 108 5.90 -5.98 16.90
CA ASP A 108 5.58 -4.55 16.86
C ASP A 108 6.85 -3.70 17.07
N ARG A 109 7.34 -3.13 15.96
CA ARG A 109 8.59 -2.36 15.94
C ARG A 109 8.45 -0.93 16.45
N ARG A 110 7.22 -0.44 16.67
CA ARG A 110 6.93 0.94 17.10
C ARG A 110 7.58 1.25 18.46
N PHE A 111 7.61 0.26 19.34
CA PHE A 111 8.08 0.39 20.73
C PHE A 111 9.48 -0.20 20.96
N ASN A 112 10.32 -0.29 19.92
CA ASN A 112 11.67 -0.88 20.01
C ASN A 112 12.69 -0.02 20.76
N ASP A 113 12.46 1.29 20.85
CA ASP A 113 13.36 2.17 21.60
C ASP A 113 13.31 1.84 23.10
N LYS A 114 14.46 1.77 23.77
CA LYS A 114 14.53 1.39 25.18
C LYS A 114 13.81 2.39 26.08
N GLU A 115 13.75 3.66 25.71
CA GLU A 115 13.05 4.70 26.48
C GLU A 115 11.57 4.37 26.69
N TRP A 116 10.94 3.62 25.77
CA TRP A 116 9.56 3.15 25.93
C TRP A 116 9.37 2.22 27.12
N SER A 117 10.44 1.57 27.57
CA SER A 117 10.41 0.69 28.73
C SER A 117 11.15 1.33 29.89
N ASP A 118 12.30 1.98 29.71
CA ASP A 118 13.14 2.47 30.80
C ASP A 118 12.57 3.70 31.52
N ASN A 119 11.88 4.58 30.78
CA ASN A 119 11.29 5.81 31.33
C ASN A 119 9.84 5.59 31.76
N PHE A 120 9.52 5.93 33.01
CA PHE A 120 8.17 5.70 33.57
C PHE A 120 7.06 6.47 32.84
N VAL A 121 7.34 7.65 32.26
CA VAL A 121 6.35 8.43 31.50
C VAL A 121 6.04 7.75 30.17
N PHE A 122 7.07 7.41 29.39
CA PHE A 122 6.89 6.77 28.09
C PHE A 122 6.34 5.36 28.23
N ASP A 123 6.73 4.64 29.29
CA ASP A 123 6.15 3.34 29.61
C ASP A 123 4.65 3.43 29.95
N TYR A 124 4.24 4.43 30.75
CA TYR A 124 2.81 4.68 31.02
C TYR A 124 2.04 5.04 29.74
N ILE A 125 2.58 5.91 28.89
CA ILE A 125 1.95 6.31 27.61
C ILE A 125 1.80 5.09 26.68
N LYS A 126 2.86 4.28 26.53
CA LYS A 126 2.82 3.04 25.77
C LYS A 126 1.75 2.10 26.30
N GLN A 127 1.75 1.81 27.60
CA GLN A 127 0.82 0.84 28.18
C GLN A 127 -0.62 1.33 28.14
N SER A 128 -0.88 2.62 28.40
CA SER A 128 -2.22 3.21 28.27
C SER A 128 -2.75 3.13 26.84
N TYR A 129 -1.92 3.42 25.84
CA TYR A 129 -2.26 3.21 24.44
C TYR A 129 -2.60 1.74 24.14
N LEU A 130 -1.75 0.79 24.57
CA LEU A 130 -1.98 -0.64 24.33
C LEU A 130 -3.25 -1.15 24.99
N LEU A 131 -3.59 -0.65 26.19
CA LEU A 131 -4.83 -0.98 26.87
C LEU A 131 -6.05 -0.44 26.11
N ALA A 132 -6.02 0.83 25.69
CA ALA A 132 -7.09 1.43 24.90
C ALA A 132 -7.26 0.73 23.53
N ALA A 133 -6.16 0.39 22.86
CA ALA A 133 -6.16 -0.33 21.60
C ALA A 133 -6.78 -1.73 21.73
N ARG A 134 -6.37 -2.50 22.75
CA ARG A 134 -6.95 -3.83 23.02
C ARG A 134 -8.42 -3.73 23.40
N TRP A 135 -8.79 -2.72 24.18
CA TRP A 135 -10.18 -2.49 24.56
C TRP A 135 -11.04 -2.17 23.34
N LEU A 136 -10.63 -1.23 22.48
CA LEU A 136 -11.36 -0.93 21.25
C LEU A 136 -11.51 -2.17 20.36
N GLN A 137 -10.43 -2.93 20.18
CA GLN A 137 -10.44 -4.15 19.37
C GLN A 137 -11.38 -5.21 19.96
N HIS A 138 -11.33 -5.45 21.27
CA HIS A 138 -12.21 -6.39 21.96
C HIS A 138 -13.69 -6.03 21.80
N ASN A 139 -14.02 -4.73 21.87
CA ASN A 139 -15.40 -4.29 21.65
C ASN A 139 -15.89 -4.51 20.22
N VAL A 140 -14.99 -4.43 19.22
CA VAL A 140 -15.34 -4.81 17.85
C VAL A 140 -15.58 -6.32 17.75
N ASP A 141 -14.72 -7.13 18.38
CA ASP A 141 -14.84 -8.59 18.33
C ASP A 141 -16.12 -9.11 19.03
N ASP A 142 -16.53 -8.48 20.14
CA ASP A 142 -17.71 -8.85 20.95
C ASP A 142 -19.03 -8.26 20.46
N ALA A 143 -18.98 -7.27 19.56
CA ALA A 143 -20.17 -6.63 19.00
C ALA A 143 -20.90 -7.58 18.05
N GLU A 144 -22.24 -7.57 18.14
CA GLU A 144 -23.10 -8.43 17.32
C GLU A 144 -23.41 -7.75 15.98
N PHE A 145 -22.73 -8.21 14.93
CA PHE A 145 -22.96 -7.78 13.56
C PHE A 145 -23.96 -8.70 12.85
N THR A 146 -24.79 -8.09 12.01
CA THR A 146 -25.78 -8.79 11.17
C THR A 146 -25.16 -9.42 9.94
N ASP A 147 -24.05 -8.86 9.48
CA ASP A 147 -23.34 -9.28 8.29
C ASP A 147 -21.83 -9.20 8.52
N GLU A 148 -21.11 -10.22 8.03
CA GLU A 148 -19.67 -10.37 8.23
C GLU A 148 -18.86 -9.27 7.53
N HIS A 149 -19.35 -8.76 6.40
CA HIS A 149 -18.68 -7.72 5.64
C HIS A 149 -18.64 -6.38 6.40
N THR A 150 -19.74 -5.98 7.04
CA THR A 150 -19.77 -4.79 7.91
C THR A 150 -18.86 -4.97 9.11
N ARG A 151 -18.82 -6.16 9.73
CA ARG A 151 -17.88 -6.46 10.82
C ARG A 151 -16.43 -6.23 10.37
N GLN A 152 -16.05 -6.75 9.20
CA GLN A 152 -14.71 -6.59 8.63
C GLN A 152 -14.39 -5.12 8.30
N LYS A 153 -15.36 -4.36 7.79
CA LYS A 153 -15.21 -2.92 7.57
C LYS A 153 -14.95 -2.17 8.87
N VAL A 154 -15.76 -2.41 9.90
CA VAL A 154 -15.59 -1.77 11.21
C VAL A 154 -14.25 -2.14 11.82
N ASP A 155 -13.87 -3.42 11.82
CA ASP A 155 -12.57 -3.90 12.28
C ASP A 155 -11.41 -3.18 11.57
N PHE A 156 -11.44 -3.15 10.24
CA PHE A 156 -10.41 -2.49 9.44
C PHE A 156 -10.25 -1.01 9.83
N TYR A 157 -11.34 -0.24 9.85
CA TYR A 157 -11.26 1.20 10.13
C TYR A 157 -10.89 1.52 11.58
N ILE A 158 -11.34 0.71 12.54
CA ILE A 158 -10.95 0.86 13.94
C ILE A 158 -9.45 0.57 14.11
N ARG A 159 -8.90 -0.44 13.42
CA ARG A 159 -7.45 -0.68 13.39
C ARG A 159 -6.68 0.49 12.80
N GLN A 160 -7.13 1.06 11.67
CA GLN A 160 -6.50 2.24 11.08
C GLN A 160 -6.51 3.43 12.06
N PHE A 161 -7.61 3.63 12.79
CA PHE A 161 -7.70 4.66 13.82
C PHE A 161 -6.73 4.38 14.99
N ILE A 162 -6.69 3.15 15.51
CA ILE A 162 -5.77 2.75 16.58
C ILE A 162 -4.32 2.99 16.16
N ASP A 163 -3.96 2.64 14.92
CA ASP A 163 -2.61 2.82 14.41
C ASP A 163 -2.27 4.31 14.18
N ALA A 164 -3.22 5.12 13.71
CA ALA A 164 -3.06 6.56 13.59
C ALA A 164 -2.85 7.24 14.95
N MET A 165 -3.53 6.77 15.99
CA MET A 165 -3.43 7.28 17.35
C MET A 165 -2.23 6.74 18.14
N ALA A 166 -1.37 5.93 17.52
CA ALA A 166 -0.17 5.42 18.18
C ALA A 166 0.72 6.58 18.69
N PRO A 167 1.22 6.52 19.93
CA PRO A 167 2.01 7.60 20.52
C PRO A 167 3.36 7.80 19.80
N THR A 168 3.78 6.86 18.96
CA THR A 168 4.93 7.01 18.07
C THR A 168 4.71 8.05 16.97
N ASN A 169 3.47 8.37 16.62
CA ASN A 169 3.15 9.27 15.52
C ASN A 169 3.21 10.75 15.93
N PHE A 170 3.29 11.05 17.23
CA PHE A 170 3.26 12.42 17.74
C PHE A 170 4.60 12.81 18.36
N VAL A 171 5.08 14.00 18.00
CA VAL A 171 6.34 14.56 18.51
C VAL A 171 6.37 14.58 20.04
N ALA A 172 5.27 14.99 20.68
CA ALA A 172 5.19 15.18 22.12
C ALA A 172 5.27 13.87 22.94
N THR A 173 5.00 12.72 22.31
CA THR A 173 4.93 11.43 22.99
C THR A 173 5.97 10.43 22.50
N ASN A 174 6.75 10.77 21.47
CA ASN A 174 7.77 9.90 20.91
C ASN A 174 9.16 10.22 21.51
N PRO A 175 9.75 9.31 22.33
CA PRO A 175 11.01 9.56 23.02
C PRO A 175 12.17 9.81 22.07
N LYS A 176 12.21 9.08 20.94
CA LYS A 176 13.26 9.23 19.94
C LYS A 176 13.21 10.60 19.26
N VAL A 177 12.01 11.07 18.93
CA VAL A 177 11.82 12.39 18.32
C VAL A 177 12.16 13.50 19.32
N LEU A 178 11.73 13.38 20.58
CA LEU A 178 12.05 14.35 21.62
C LEU A 178 13.56 14.44 21.87
N LYS A 179 14.22 13.28 21.97
CA LYS A 179 15.68 13.20 22.13
C LYS A 179 16.41 13.86 20.95
N GLU A 180 16.07 13.49 19.72
CA GLU A 180 16.64 14.10 18.52
C GLU A 180 16.38 15.61 18.49
N THR A 181 15.18 16.06 18.86
CA THR A 181 14.81 17.49 18.89
C THR A 181 15.69 18.27 19.86
N VAL A 182 16.01 17.70 21.03
CA VAL A 182 16.92 18.32 21.99
C VAL A 182 18.35 18.33 21.46
N GLU A 183 18.83 17.20 20.92
CA GLU A 183 20.18 17.03 20.39
C GLU A 183 20.46 17.96 19.20
N THR A 184 19.50 18.09 18.28
CA THR A 184 19.60 18.95 17.10
C THR A 184 19.01 20.34 17.31
N ARG A 185 18.63 20.71 18.55
CA ARG A 185 18.00 22.00 18.89
C ARG A 185 16.82 22.38 17.97
N GLY A 186 16.01 21.40 17.58
CA GLY A 186 14.83 21.57 16.72
C GLY A 186 15.08 21.49 15.20
N GLU A 187 16.32 21.37 14.73
CA GLU A 187 16.62 21.25 13.29
C GLU A 187 15.94 20.04 12.62
N ASN A 188 15.76 18.94 13.34
CA ASN A 188 15.02 17.77 12.85
C ASN A 188 13.58 18.10 12.44
N LEU A 189 12.89 18.95 13.21
CA LEU A 189 11.51 19.37 12.94
C LEU A 189 11.45 20.32 11.74
N ILE A 190 12.40 21.25 11.63
CA ILE A 190 12.53 22.16 10.49
C ILE A 190 12.75 21.36 9.20
N ARG A 191 13.64 20.37 9.24
CA ARG A 191 13.90 19.45 8.12
C ARG A 191 12.65 18.65 7.73
N GLY A 192 11.94 18.12 8.73
CA GLY A 192 10.67 17.40 8.51
C GLY A 192 9.60 18.28 7.86
N LEU A 193 9.45 19.53 8.30
CA LEU A 193 8.54 20.50 7.70
C LEU A 193 8.95 20.84 6.26
N ASN A 194 10.23 21.00 5.98
CA ASN A 194 10.74 21.21 4.63
C ASN A 194 10.40 20.03 3.68
N HIS A 195 10.48 18.79 4.18
CA HIS A 195 10.04 17.61 3.42
C HIS A 195 8.53 17.64 3.16
N LEU A 196 7.72 17.96 4.17
CA LEU A 196 6.25 18.08 4.02
C LEU A 196 5.88 19.14 2.97
N LEU A 197 6.52 20.31 3.02
CA LEU A 197 6.30 21.38 2.06
C LEU A 197 6.71 20.96 0.64
N GLN A 198 7.83 20.24 0.51
CA GLN A 198 8.27 19.71 -0.77
C GLN A 198 7.27 18.72 -1.37
N ASP A 199 6.70 17.83 -0.54
CA ASP A 199 5.69 16.86 -0.98
C ASP A 199 4.38 17.54 -1.39
N LEU A 200 3.98 18.61 -0.69
CA LEU A 200 2.83 19.44 -1.05
C LEU A 200 3.05 20.24 -2.34
N GLU A 201 4.25 20.80 -2.54
CA GLU A 201 4.63 21.50 -3.78
C GLU A 201 4.63 20.52 -4.96
N ALA A 202 5.21 19.33 -4.79
CA ALA A 202 5.25 18.30 -5.81
C ALA A 202 3.85 17.80 -6.20
N GLY A 203 2.93 17.75 -5.24
CA GLY A 203 1.52 17.41 -5.47
C GLY A 203 0.63 18.60 -5.80
N LYS A 204 1.19 19.81 -6.03
CA LYS A 204 0.44 21.04 -6.35
C LYS A 204 -0.72 21.29 -5.37
N GLY A 205 -0.42 21.26 -4.07
CA GLY A 205 -1.37 21.44 -2.98
C GLY A 205 -2.01 20.15 -2.47
N SER A 206 -1.88 19.02 -3.16
CA SER A 206 -2.21 17.69 -2.60
C SER A 206 -0.96 17.05 -2.00
N LEU A 207 -1.09 16.34 -0.88
CA LEU A 207 0.04 15.67 -0.25
C LEU A 207 0.49 14.49 -1.13
N LYS A 208 1.61 14.66 -1.83
CA LYS A 208 2.22 13.60 -2.64
C LYS A 208 3.47 13.07 -1.93
N ILE A 209 3.27 12.09 -1.05
CA ILE A 209 4.34 11.49 -0.25
C ILE A 209 5.39 10.88 -1.18
N SER A 210 6.61 11.42 -1.13
CA SER A 210 7.72 10.94 -1.93
C SER A 210 8.43 9.78 -1.23
N GLN A 211 8.37 8.57 -1.81
CA GLN A 211 9.12 7.42 -1.29
C GLN A 211 10.57 7.39 -1.79
N THR A 212 10.86 8.08 -2.89
CA THR A 212 12.16 8.11 -3.56
C THR A 212 12.40 9.47 -4.18
N LYS A 213 13.65 9.94 -4.24
CA LYS A 213 13.95 11.22 -4.89
C LYS A 213 13.43 11.24 -6.34
N PRO A 214 12.82 12.34 -6.79
CA PRO A 214 12.41 12.48 -8.18
C PRO A 214 13.57 12.22 -9.15
N ASN A 215 13.29 11.60 -10.29
CA ASN A 215 14.28 11.28 -11.33
C ASN A 215 15.42 10.37 -10.89
N THR A 216 15.27 9.64 -9.77
CA THR A 216 16.25 8.60 -9.40
C THR A 216 16.20 7.41 -10.36
N PHE A 217 15.01 7.07 -10.84
CA PHE A 217 14.78 5.91 -11.68
C PHE A 217 14.25 6.31 -13.05
N GLU A 218 14.90 5.82 -14.09
CA GLU A 218 14.55 5.99 -15.48
C GLU A 218 14.46 4.60 -16.13
N VAL A 219 13.24 4.25 -16.58
CA VAL A 219 12.97 2.97 -17.26
C VAL A 219 13.79 2.90 -18.54
N GLY A 220 14.47 1.78 -18.75
CA GLY A 220 15.42 1.55 -19.85
C GLY A 220 16.84 2.07 -19.60
N LYS A 221 17.09 2.85 -18.54
CA LYS A 221 18.46 3.31 -18.19
C LYS A 221 19.00 2.68 -16.90
N ASN A 222 18.18 2.62 -15.85
CA ASN A 222 18.59 2.06 -14.56
C ASN A 222 17.53 1.18 -13.89
N VAL A 223 16.37 1.04 -14.54
CA VAL A 223 15.30 0.07 -14.25
C VAL A 223 14.87 -0.56 -15.58
N ALA A 224 14.49 -1.84 -15.61
CA ALA A 224 14.12 -2.56 -16.84
C ALA A 224 15.22 -2.53 -17.90
N THR A 225 16.45 -2.84 -17.48
CA THR A 225 17.66 -2.73 -18.31
C THR A 225 18.13 -4.06 -18.88
N THR A 226 17.36 -5.14 -18.74
CA THR A 226 17.75 -6.43 -19.33
C THR A 226 17.65 -6.32 -20.85
N PRO A 227 18.73 -6.60 -21.60
CA PRO A 227 18.72 -6.49 -23.06
C PRO A 227 17.62 -7.35 -23.68
N GLY A 228 16.86 -6.76 -24.59
CA GLY A 228 15.73 -7.40 -25.24
C GLY A 228 15.16 -6.53 -26.34
N LYS A 229 14.22 -7.09 -27.09
CA LYS A 229 13.56 -6.44 -28.23
C LYS A 229 12.06 -6.71 -28.21
N VAL A 230 11.30 -5.80 -28.78
CA VAL A 230 9.88 -6.02 -29.10
C VAL A 230 9.82 -6.92 -30.33
N VAL A 231 9.24 -8.11 -30.21
CA VAL A 231 9.07 -9.08 -31.32
C VAL A 231 7.67 -9.03 -31.93
N HIS A 232 6.69 -8.51 -31.18
CA HIS A 232 5.32 -8.37 -31.66
C HIS A 232 4.64 -7.16 -30.99
N ARG A 233 3.77 -6.48 -31.74
CA ARG A 233 2.94 -5.36 -31.24
C ARG A 233 1.50 -5.62 -31.62
N GLY A 234 0.66 -5.84 -30.61
CA GLY A 234 -0.79 -5.93 -30.75
C GLY A 234 -1.46 -4.65 -30.27
N ARG A 235 -2.79 -4.68 -30.20
CA ARG A 235 -3.60 -3.57 -29.68
C ARG A 235 -3.44 -3.38 -28.16
N LEU A 236 -3.38 -4.49 -27.41
CA LEU A 236 -3.35 -4.48 -25.94
C LEU A 236 -1.96 -4.68 -25.33
N MET A 237 -0.99 -5.19 -26.09
CA MET A 237 0.35 -5.49 -25.56
C MET A 237 1.45 -5.44 -26.62
N GLU A 238 2.66 -5.18 -26.15
CA GLU A 238 3.90 -5.49 -26.86
C GLU A 238 4.49 -6.78 -26.28
N LEU A 239 4.93 -7.71 -27.13
CA LEU A 239 5.65 -8.89 -26.68
C LEU A 239 7.15 -8.63 -26.71
N LEU A 240 7.78 -8.68 -25.54
CA LEU A 240 9.22 -8.52 -25.38
C LEU A 240 9.88 -9.90 -25.43
N CYS A 241 10.97 -10.04 -26.16
CA CYS A 241 11.88 -11.18 -26.13
C CYS A 241 13.25 -10.71 -25.65
N PHE A 242 13.75 -11.32 -24.58
CA PHE A 242 15.03 -10.94 -23.98
C PHE A 242 16.20 -11.71 -24.59
N GLU A 243 17.36 -11.06 -24.66
CA GLU A 243 18.55 -11.67 -25.23
C GLU A 243 19.02 -12.86 -24.37
N PRO A 244 19.45 -13.97 -25.00
CA PRO A 244 19.98 -15.12 -24.27
C PRO A 244 21.30 -14.77 -23.58
N MET A 245 21.46 -15.20 -22.33
CA MET A 245 22.67 -14.98 -21.54
C MET A 245 23.55 -16.24 -21.37
N THR A 246 23.29 -17.26 -22.17
CA THR A 246 23.96 -18.57 -22.15
C THR A 246 24.26 -19.04 -23.57
N GLU A 247 25.18 -19.99 -23.76
CA GLU A 247 25.49 -20.55 -25.09
C GLU A 247 24.35 -21.42 -25.64
N THR A 248 23.59 -22.09 -24.76
CA THR A 248 22.45 -22.93 -25.11
C THR A 248 21.26 -22.61 -24.23
N GLN A 249 20.06 -22.68 -24.80
CA GLN A 249 18.81 -22.42 -24.09
C GLN A 249 17.96 -23.69 -24.03
N PHE A 250 17.04 -23.73 -23.07
CA PHE A 250 15.98 -24.73 -23.06
C PHE A 250 15.14 -24.63 -24.33
N LYS A 251 14.71 -25.79 -24.85
CA LYS A 251 13.87 -25.86 -26.04
C LYS A 251 12.56 -25.09 -25.87
N ARG A 252 11.93 -25.16 -24.70
CA ARG A 252 10.69 -24.43 -24.42
C ARG A 252 11.03 -23.05 -23.86
N PRO A 253 10.50 -21.96 -24.45
CA PRO A 253 10.66 -20.64 -23.88
C PRO A 253 9.79 -20.47 -22.62
N LEU A 254 10.13 -19.46 -21.83
CA LEU A 254 9.35 -19.01 -20.68
C LEU A 254 8.57 -17.75 -21.06
N MET A 255 7.24 -17.83 -21.07
CA MET A 255 6.35 -16.68 -21.27
C MET A 255 5.83 -16.16 -19.93
N ILE A 256 5.99 -14.86 -19.69
CA ILE A 256 5.57 -14.19 -18.46
C ILE A 256 4.37 -13.29 -18.78
N VAL A 257 3.28 -13.51 -18.05
CA VAL A 257 2.04 -12.72 -18.07
C VAL A 257 1.99 -11.88 -16.79
N PRO A 258 2.47 -10.62 -16.81
CA PRO A 258 2.44 -9.73 -15.65
C PRO A 258 1.03 -9.16 -15.43
N PRO A 259 0.77 -8.52 -14.27
CA PRO A 259 -0.46 -7.73 -14.11
C PRO A 259 -0.41 -6.48 -14.98
N TRP A 260 -1.58 -5.91 -15.30
CA TRP A 260 -1.70 -4.60 -15.97
C TRP A 260 -2.13 -3.46 -15.02
N ILE A 261 -2.34 -3.75 -13.72
CA ILE A 261 -2.52 -2.71 -12.68
C ILE A 261 -1.24 -1.89 -12.51
N ASN A 262 -0.09 -2.56 -12.55
CA ASN A 262 1.25 -1.99 -12.56
C ASN A 262 2.00 -2.45 -13.80
N LYS A 263 3.18 -1.88 -14.07
CA LYS A 263 3.98 -2.23 -15.26
C LYS A 263 4.79 -3.51 -15.06
N TYR A 264 5.11 -4.19 -16.17
CA TYR A 264 5.81 -5.48 -16.17
C TYR A 264 7.17 -5.47 -15.45
N TYR A 265 7.85 -4.32 -15.40
CA TYR A 265 9.22 -4.21 -14.89
C TYR A 265 9.36 -4.45 -13.39
N ILE A 266 8.28 -4.71 -12.66
CA ILE A 266 8.38 -5.30 -11.31
C ILE A 266 9.16 -6.63 -11.32
N LEU A 267 9.10 -7.37 -12.42
CA LEU A 267 9.89 -8.59 -12.66
C LEU A 267 11.25 -8.31 -13.30
N ASP A 268 11.53 -7.07 -13.68
CA ASP A 268 12.80 -6.62 -14.28
C ASP A 268 13.23 -5.26 -13.71
N LEU A 269 13.43 -5.19 -12.39
CA LEU A 269 13.78 -3.94 -11.72
C LEU A 269 15.23 -3.53 -12.03
N GLN A 270 16.18 -3.89 -11.17
CA GLN A 270 17.60 -3.64 -11.37
C GLN A 270 18.31 -4.97 -11.65
N PRO A 271 19.53 -4.97 -12.22
CA PRO A 271 20.23 -6.21 -12.55
C PRO A 271 20.41 -7.19 -11.38
N LYS A 272 20.44 -6.70 -10.13
CA LYS A 272 20.59 -7.51 -8.91
C LYS A 272 19.31 -8.17 -8.41
N ASN A 273 18.14 -7.71 -8.87
CA ASN A 273 16.83 -8.16 -8.42
C ASN A 273 15.84 -8.29 -9.60
N SER A 274 16.35 -8.58 -10.79
CA SER A 274 15.56 -8.87 -11.99
C SER A 274 15.36 -10.37 -12.12
N PHE A 275 14.10 -10.80 -12.09
CA PHE A 275 13.73 -12.19 -12.35
C PHE A 275 13.93 -12.52 -13.83
N VAL A 276 13.59 -11.60 -14.73
CA VAL A 276 13.77 -11.77 -16.19
C VAL A 276 15.24 -12.04 -16.52
N ARG A 277 16.15 -11.23 -15.98
CA ARG A 277 17.59 -11.41 -16.15
C ARG A 277 18.05 -12.76 -15.61
N TRP A 278 17.67 -13.07 -14.37
CA TRP A 278 18.04 -14.32 -13.73
C TRP A 278 17.56 -15.54 -14.52
N ALA A 279 16.34 -15.52 -15.05
CA ALA A 279 15.79 -16.60 -15.87
C ALA A 279 16.55 -16.79 -17.19
N SER A 280 16.95 -15.69 -17.84
CA SER A 280 17.82 -15.75 -19.03
C SER A 280 19.21 -16.32 -18.70
N GLU A 281 19.78 -15.96 -17.55
CA GLU A 281 21.04 -16.53 -17.03
C GLU A 281 20.92 -18.02 -16.68
N GLN A 282 19.72 -18.51 -16.34
CA GLN A 282 19.45 -19.95 -16.14
C GLN A 282 19.23 -20.71 -17.46
N GLY A 283 19.25 -20.05 -18.62
CA GLY A 283 19.11 -20.68 -19.92
C GLY A 283 17.69 -20.71 -20.48
N HIS A 284 16.75 -19.94 -19.94
CA HIS A 284 15.44 -19.76 -20.58
C HIS A 284 15.49 -18.67 -21.66
N THR A 285 14.85 -18.92 -22.80
CA THR A 285 14.43 -17.82 -23.68
C THR A 285 13.20 -17.18 -23.07
N VAL A 286 13.31 -15.93 -22.60
CA VAL A 286 12.26 -15.27 -21.81
C VAL A 286 11.45 -14.33 -22.70
N TYR A 287 10.13 -14.50 -22.69
CA TYR A 287 9.16 -13.58 -23.27
C TYR A 287 8.32 -12.92 -22.17
N VAL A 288 8.03 -11.62 -22.30
CA VAL A 288 7.18 -10.88 -21.36
C VAL A 288 6.13 -10.11 -22.13
N LEU A 289 4.86 -10.24 -21.72
CA LEU A 289 3.80 -9.37 -22.22
C LEU A 289 3.91 -7.99 -21.54
N SER A 290 4.17 -6.95 -22.31
CA SER A 290 4.16 -5.56 -21.85
C SER A 290 2.84 -4.90 -22.24
N TRP A 291 1.90 -4.85 -21.29
CA TRP A 291 0.57 -4.27 -21.50
C TRP A 291 0.63 -2.78 -21.84
N VAL A 292 -0.24 -2.37 -22.76
CA VAL A 292 -0.47 -0.96 -23.11
C VAL A 292 -1.23 -0.29 -21.96
N ASN A 293 -0.84 0.94 -21.60
CA ASN A 293 -1.61 1.74 -20.66
C ASN A 293 -2.93 2.16 -21.34
N PRO A 294 -4.11 1.84 -20.76
CA PRO A 294 -5.37 2.19 -21.38
C PRO A 294 -5.61 3.70 -21.38
N TYR A 295 -6.13 4.20 -22.50
CA TYR A 295 -6.71 5.53 -22.67
C TYR A 295 -8.12 5.37 -23.26
N GLU A 296 -8.74 6.47 -23.72
CA GLU A 296 -10.11 6.51 -24.25
C GLU A 296 -10.38 5.46 -25.36
N ASP A 297 -9.37 5.12 -26.16
CA ASP A 297 -9.47 4.14 -27.25
C ASP A 297 -9.60 2.68 -26.77
N LEU A 298 -9.23 2.42 -25.51
CA LEU A 298 -9.32 1.11 -24.87
C LEU A 298 -10.44 1.04 -23.80
N ALA A 299 -11.30 2.05 -23.70
CA ALA A 299 -12.39 2.11 -22.71
C ALA A 299 -13.35 0.90 -22.79
N ASN A 300 -13.57 0.37 -24.00
CA ASN A 300 -14.44 -0.79 -24.23
C ASN A 300 -13.70 -2.14 -24.18
N ALA A 301 -12.40 -2.16 -23.83
CA ALA A 301 -11.64 -3.40 -23.74
C ALA A 301 -12.18 -4.26 -22.59
N THR A 302 -12.51 -5.50 -22.90
CA THR A 302 -13.06 -6.48 -21.96
C THR A 302 -11.98 -7.43 -21.46
N PHE A 303 -12.24 -8.15 -20.37
CA PHE A 303 -11.35 -9.20 -19.88
C PHE A 303 -11.08 -10.29 -20.95
N GLU A 304 -12.07 -10.57 -21.80
CA GLU A 304 -11.92 -11.51 -22.92
C GLU A 304 -10.91 -11.00 -23.96
N ASP A 305 -10.88 -9.69 -24.23
CA ASP A 305 -9.91 -9.11 -25.17
C ASP A 305 -8.48 -9.28 -24.65
N TYR A 306 -8.23 -9.10 -23.35
CA TYR A 306 -6.91 -9.36 -22.74
C TYR A 306 -6.48 -10.83 -22.86
N MET A 307 -7.43 -11.77 -22.84
CA MET A 307 -7.14 -13.18 -23.07
C MET A 307 -6.78 -13.43 -24.55
N ARG A 308 -7.61 -12.95 -25.48
CA ARG A 308 -7.48 -13.21 -26.92
C ARG A 308 -6.33 -12.43 -27.55
N GLU A 309 -6.31 -11.12 -27.38
CA GLU A 309 -5.31 -10.20 -27.96
C GLU A 309 -4.08 -10.00 -27.06
N GLY A 310 -4.08 -10.61 -25.88
CA GLY A 310 -2.91 -10.70 -25.01
C GLY A 310 -2.28 -12.09 -25.05
N VAL A 311 -2.76 -12.99 -24.19
CA VAL A 311 -2.09 -14.29 -23.96
C VAL A 311 -2.09 -15.17 -25.21
N MET A 312 -3.23 -15.31 -25.90
CA MET A 312 -3.32 -16.16 -27.09
C MET A 312 -2.51 -15.59 -28.26
N GLU A 313 -2.60 -14.27 -28.50
CA GLU A 313 -1.80 -13.59 -29.52
C GLU A 313 -0.29 -13.65 -29.23
N ALA A 314 0.13 -13.64 -27.95
CA ALA A 314 1.52 -13.86 -27.55
C ALA A 314 2.00 -15.26 -27.92
N LEU A 315 1.20 -16.31 -27.69
CA LEU A 315 1.55 -17.68 -28.07
C LEU A 315 1.75 -17.78 -29.59
N ASP A 316 0.85 -17.18 -30.39
CA ASP A 316 1.00 -17.14 -31.85
C ASP A 316 2.27 -16.40 -32.28
N ALA A 317 2.63 -15.32 -31.57
CA ALA A 317 3.84 -14.55 -31.85
C ALA A 317 5.11 -15.31 -31.49
N ILE A 318 5.13 -16.02 -30.36
CA ILE A 318 6.27 -16.87 -29.95
C ILE A 318 6.48 -17.99 -30.97
N GLU A 319 5.42 -18.67 -31.38
CA GLU A 319 5.52 -19.74 -32.38
C GLU A 319 6.04 -19.21 -33.72
N ARG A 320 5.62 -18.00 -34.13
CA ARG A 320 6.16 -17.33 -35.33
C ARG A 320 7.63 -16.91 -35.19
N ASP A 321 8.06 -16.49 -33.99
CA ASP A 321 9.41 -15.98 -33.74
C ASP A 321 10.47 -17.10 -33.70
N ILE A 322 10.17 -18.22 -33.04
CA ILE A 322 11.16 -19.31 -32.83
C ILE A 322 10.76 -20.67 -33.42
N GLY A 323 9.57 -20.80 -34.00
CA GLY A 323 9.09 -22.05 -34.60
C GLY A 323 8.73 -23.14 -33.58
N ILE A 324 8.55 -22.78 -32.31
CA ILE A 324 8.22 -23.70 -31.21
C ILE A 324 6.86 -23.31 -30.65
N GLY A 325 5.88 -24.20 -30.80
CA GLY A 325 4.53 -24.00 -30.27
C GLY A 325 4.34 -24.40 -28.80
N GLU A 326 5.34 -25.03 -28.17
CA GLU A 326 5.28 -25.42 -26.76
C GLU A 326 5.93 -24.37 -25.85
N VAL A 327 5.21 -23.88 -24.84
CA VAL A 327 5.67 -22.79 -23.96
C VAL A 327 5.47 -23.15 -22.48
N ASP A 328 6.42 -22.77 -21.63
CA ASP A 328 6.24 -22.74 -20.18
C ASP A 328 5.81 -21.34 -19.75
N SER A 329 4.86 -21.22 -18.82
CA SER A 329 4.23 -19.94 -18.49
C SER A 329 4.31 -19.56 -17.01
N VAL A 330 4.43 -18.26 -16.75
CA VAL A 330 4.34 -17.65 -15.42
C VAL A 330 3.28 -16.56 -15.44
N GLY A 331 2.31 -16.65 -14.55
CA GLY A 331 1.34 -15.60 -14.29
C GLY A 331 1.63 -14.88 -12.98
N TYR A 332 1.66 -13.55 -12.98
CA TYR A 332 1.88 -12.75 -11.77
C TYR A 332 0.68 -11.88 -11.42
N CYS A 333 0.23 -11.95 -10.16
CA CYS A 333 -0.91 -11.19 -9.66
C CYS A 333 -2.15 -11.34 -10.59
N LEU A 334 -2.74 -10.24 -11.06
CA LEU A 334 -3.87 -10.28 -12.00
C LEU A 334 -3.54 -11.00 -13.32
N GLY A 335 -2.28 -10.99 -13.76
CA GLY A 335 -1.82 -11.77 -14.91
C GLY A 335 -1.91 -13.27 -14.70
N GLY A 336 -1.82 -13.74 -13.45
CA GLY A 336 -2.07 -15.14 -13.10
C GLY A 336 -3.55 -15.51 -13.09
N THR A 337 -4.42 -14.60 -12.65
CA THR A 337 -5.88 -14.78 -12.81
C THR A 337 -6.25 -14.89 -14.28
N LEU A 338 -5.71 -14.00 -15.14
CA LEU A 338 -5.89 -14.08 -16.58
C LEU A 338 -5.38 -15.40 -17.15
N LEU A 339 -4.14 -15.80 -16.80
CA LEU A 339 -3.56 -17.06 -17.27
C LEU A 339 -4.40 -18.28 -16.87
N ALA A 340 -4.94 -18.32 -15.65
CA ALA A 340 -5.81 -19.41 -15.21
C ALA A 340 -7.10 -19.50 -16.05
N SER A 341 -7.75 -18.36 -16.31
CA SER A 341 -8.91 -18.29 -17.21
C SER A 341 -8.57 -18.68 -18.64
N THR A 342 -7.41 -18.25 -19.15
CA THR A 342 -6.92 -18.64 -20.49
C THR A 342 -6.71 -20.14 -20.58
N LEU A 343 -6.09 -20.78 -19.59
CA LEU A 343 -5.86 -22.23 -19.59
C LEU A 343 -7.18 -23.02 -19.58
N ALA A 344 -8.19 -22.55 -18.85
CA ALA A 344 -9.53 -23.14 -18.89
C ALA A 344 -10.16 -23.02 -20.30
N HIS A 345 -10.01 -21.87 -20.96
CA HIS A 345 -10.46 -21.67 -22.33
C HIS A 345 -9.71 -22.58 -23.32
N MET A 346 -8.37 -22.64 -23.21
CA MET A 346 -7.51 -23.49 -24.03
C MET A 346 -7.91 -24.97 -23.93
N ALA A 347 -8.15 -25.46 -22.70
CA ALA A 347 -8.63 -26.82 -22.48
C ALA A 347 -9.98 -27.09 -23.17
N ALA A 348 -10.89 -26.11 -23.19
CA ALA A 348 -12.20 -26.25 -23.83
C ALA A 348 -12.12 -26.31 -25.37
N ILE A 349 -11.13 -25.66 -25.97
CA ILE A 349 -10.92 -25.66 -27.43
C ILE A 349 -9.86 -26.68 -27.90
N GLY A 350 -9.25 -27.41 -26.98
CA GLY A 350 -8.21 -28.41 -27.28
C GLY A 350 -6.84 -27.81 -27.64
N ASP A 351 -6.55 -26.59 -27.22
CA ASP A 351 -5.24 -25.96 -27.37
C ASP A 351 -4.32 -26.38 -26.20
N ASP A 352 -3.20 -27.04 -26.51
CA ASP A 352 -2.29 -27.62 -25.52
C ASP A 352 -0.90 -26.96 -25.53
N ARG A 353 -0.75 -25.78 -26.15
CA ARG A 353 0.54 -25.10 -26.34
C ARG A 353 1.27 -24.76 -25.04
N ILE A 354 0.55 -24.46 -23.95
CA ILE A 354 1.16 -24.23 -22.63
C ILE A 354 1.39 -25.57 -21.93
N LYS A 355 2.66 -25.92 -21.68
CA LYS A 355 3.05 -27.21 -21.07
C LYS A 355 3.23 -27.14 -19.55
N SER A 356 3.47 -25.96 -19.01
CA SER A 356 3.45 -25.71 -17.57
C SER A 356 2.97 -24.30 -17.25
N ALA A 357 2.35 -24.13 -16.09
CA ALA A 357 1.89 -22.84 -15.58
C ALA A 357 2.30 -22.66 -14.12
N THR A 358 2.95 -21.54 -13.84
CA THR A 358 3.39 -21.15 -12.50
C THR A 358 2.70 -19.85 -12.09
N TYR A 359 2.17 -19.81 -10.86
CA TYR A 359 1.43 -18.65 -10.35
C TYR A 359 2.19 -17.96 -9.23
N PHE A 360 2.53 -16.69 -9.44
CA PHE A 360 3.17 -15.83 -8.45
C PHE A 360 2.11 -14.91 -7.83
N ALA A 361 1.84 -15.07 -6.53
CA ALA A 361 0.93 -14.21 -5.76
C ALA A 361 -0.38 -13.88 -6.52
N SER A 362 -1.01 -14.89 -7.12
CA SER A 362 -2.19 -14.75 -7.97
C SER A 362 -3.40 -15.41 -7.30
N LEU A 363 -4.53 -14.73 -7.30
CA LEU A 363 -5.80 -15.29 -6.83
C LEU A 363 -6.55 -15.93 -7.98
N VAL A 364 -7.10 -17.12 -7.73
CA VAL A 364 -8.02 -17.84 -8.62
C VAL A 364 -9.37 -18.01 -7.92
N ASP A 365 -9.34 -18.27 -6.62
CA ASP A 365 -10.48 -18.17 -5.72
C ASP A 365 -10.51 -16.76 -5.10
N PHE A 366 -11.61 -16.04 -5.33
CA PHE A 366 -11.86 -14.68 -4.83
C PHE A 366 -12.87 -14.66 -3.67
N SER A 367 -13.24 -15.82 -3.11
CA SER A 367 -14.16 -15.89 -1.96
C SER A 367 -13.63 -15.17 -0.72
N GLU A 368 -12.31 -15.14 -0.55
CA GLU A 368 -11.61 -14.43 0.53
C GLU A 368 -10.52 -13.49 -0.07
N PRO A 369 -10.88 -12.30 -0.59
CA PRO A 369 -9.94 -11.40 -1.27
C PRO A 369 -8.99 -10.66 -0.30
N GLY A 370 -9.02 -10.98 0.99
CA GLY A 370 -8.32 -10.27 2.05
C GLY A 370 -8.93 -8.90 2.35
N GLU A 371 -8.12 -7.99 2.88
CA GLU A 371 -8.58 -6.64 3.28
C GLU A 371 -9.15 -5.81 2.11
N LEU A 372 -8.80 -6.14 0.86
CA LEU A 372 -9.41 -5.50 -0.31
C LEU A 372 -10.92 -5.67 -0.35
N GLY A 373 -11.45 -6.75 0.25
CA GLY A 373 -12.89 -6.98 0.37
C GLY A 373 -13.62 -5.82 1.05
N VAL A 374 -12.99 -5.09 1.97
CA VAL A 374 -13.56 -3.90 2.66
C VAL A 374 -13.91 -2.79 1.66
N PHE A 375 -13.20 -2.70 0.53
CA PHE A 375 -13.39 -1.68 -0.49
C PHE A 375 -14.25 -2.15 -1.67
N ILE A 376 -14.81 -3.36 -1.60
CA ILE A 376 -15.66 -3.91 -2.66
C ILE A 376 -17.10 -3.88 -2.14
N ASP A 377 -17.79 -2.77 -2.41
CA ASP A 377 -19.23 -2.63 -2.20
C ASP A 377 -19.90 -1.99 -3.42
N GLU A 378 -21.22 -2.20 -3.53
CA GLU A 378 -22.02 -1.73 -4.66
C GLU A 378 -21.96 -0.20 -4.84
N GLU A 379 -21.80 0.55 -3.75
CA GLU A 379 -21.70 2.02 -3.79
C GLU A 379 -20.38 2.46 -4.43
N GLN A 380 -19.27 1.85 -4.04
CA GLN A 380 -17.94 2.08 -4.59
C GLN A 380 -17.83 1.61 -6.04
N ILE A 381 -18.36 0.44 -6.38
CA ILE A 381 -18.38 -0.07 -7.75
C ILE A 381 -19.12 0.91 -8.65
N LYS A 382 -20.33 1.32 -8.26
CA LYS A 382 -21.11 2.30 -9.00
C LYS A 382 -20.37 3.63 -9.15
N SER A 383 -19.71 4.12 -8.10
CA SER A 383 -18.90 5.35 -8.19
C SER A 383 -17.73 5.22 -9.16
N ILE A 384 -17.11 4.04 -9.28
CA ILE A 384 -16.03 3.77 -10.25
C ILE A 384 -16.62 3.74 -11.66
N GLU A 385 -17.74 3.06 -11.88
CA GLU A 385 -18.44 3.00 -13.17
C GLU A 385 -18.81 4.40 -13.68
N GLU A 386 -19.43 5.22 -12.83
CA GLU A 386 -19.77 6.61 -13.18
C GLU A 386 -18.53 7.47 -13.49
N MET A 387 -17.38 7.17 -12.87
CA MET A 387 -16.11 7.84 -13.18
C MET A 387 -15.56 7.40 -14.52
N MET A 388 -15.60 6.11 -14.82
CA MET A 388 -15.17 5.52 -16.10
C MET A 388 -16.02 6.09 -17.25
N GLU A 389 -17.35 6.11 -17.11
CA GLU A 389 -18.25 6.70 -18.12
C GLU A 389 -17.92 8.16 -18.46
N LYS A 390 -17.47 8.95 -17.48
CA LYS A 390 -17.13 10.38 -17.68
C LYS A 390 -15.77 10.60 -18.32
N LYS A 391 -14.82 9.69 -18.13
CA LYS A 391 -13.40 9.90 -18.49
C LYS A 391 -12.88 8.97 -19.59
N GLY A 392 -13.60 7.90 -19.93
CA GLY A 392 -13.09 6.82 -20.78
C GLY A 392 -12.41 5.76 -19.93
#